data_AF-A0A2Z2MSC3-F1
#
_entry.id   AF-A0A2Z2MSC3-F1
#
_cell.length_a   1.000
_cell.length_b   1.000
_cell.length_c   1.000
_cell.angle_alpha   90.00
_cell.angle_beta   90.00
_cell.angle_gamma   90.00
#
_symmetry.space_group_name_H-M   'P 1'
#
loop_
_entity.id
_entity.type
_entity.pdbx_description
1 polymer ?
#
loop_
_entity_poly.entity_id
_entity_poly.type
_entity_poly.pdbx_seq_one_letter_code
_entity_poly.pdbx_strand_id
1 'polypeptide(L)'
;MKLAIEHKFSLTVYLWGTITGIISGLAATKVEYGWLLGIAMYFVVDRFVMAVIKELPPEIPEQRAVLKKAFWGWLLFWLYFTMLTYSIMIQFTPQCYSNQSLLYQMVTSGNATVPCNVTPVG
;
A
#
# COMPACT_ATOMS: atom_id res chain seq x y z
N MET A 1 27.48 -10.96 -6.84
CA MET A 1 26.37 -11.31 -7.74
C MET A 1 26.04 -10.11 -8.62
N LYS A 2 26.20 -10.19 -9.94
CA LYS A 2 25.68 -9.17 -10.87
C LYS A 2 24.16 -9.31 -10.88
N LEU A 3 23.44 -8.42 -10.22
CA LEU A 3 21.97 -8.35 -10.38
C LEU A 3 21.66 -8.10 -11.86
N ALA A 4 20.87 -8.98 -12.47
CA ALA A 4 20.30 -8.75 -13.79
C ALA A 4 19.59 -7.39 -13.81
N ILE A 5 19.70 -6.66 -14.93
CA ILE A 5 19.12 -5.32 -15.11
C ILE A 5 17.61 -5.33 -14.82
N GLU A 6 16.92 -6.42 -15.16
CA GLU A 6 15.51 -6.64 -14.86
C GLU A 6 15.19 -6.63 -13.36
N HIS A 7 16.01 -7.25 -12.53
CA HIS A 7 15.81 -7.27 -11.08
C HIS A 7 16.04 -5.89 -10.46
N LYS A 8 16.98 -5.11 -11.01
CA LYS A 8 17.18 -3.72 -10.56
C LYS A 8 15.97 -2.86 -10.90
N PHE A 9 15.41 -3.05 -12.10
CA PHE A 9 14.22 -2.36 -12.56
C PHE A 9 13.01 -2.68 -11.67
N SER A 10 12.69 -3.96 -11.48
CA SER A 10 11.54 -4.37 -10.65
C SER A 10 11.69 -3.90 -9.21
N LEU A 11 12.88 -4.00 -8.64
CA LEU A 11 13.16 -3.54 -7.27
C LEU A 11 12.97 -2.03 -7.11
N THR A 12 13.39 -1.23 -8.10
CA THR A 12 13.17 0.22 -8.09
C THR A 12 11.70 0.57 -8.19
N VAL A 13 10.94 -0.14 -9.05
CA VAL A 13 9.49 0.04 -9.18
C VAL A 13 8.77 -0.31 -7.87
N TYR A 14 9.15 -1.42 -7.23
CA TYR A 14 8.59 -1.81 -5.93
C TYR A 14 8.94 -0.83 -4.82
N LEU A 15 10.18 -0.34 -4.78
CA LEU A 15 10.60 0.70 -3.84
C LEU A 15 9.72 1.95 -3.98
N TRP A 16 9.50 2.40 -5.22
CA TRP A 16 8.63 3.53 -5.49
C TRP A 16 7.17 3.25 -5.13
N GLY A 17 6.65 2.07 -5.45
CA GLY A 17 5.31 1.61 -5.03
C GLY A 17 5.12 1.67 -3.51
N THR A 18 6.13 1.24 -2.75
CA THR A 18 6.14 1.32 -1.29
C THR A 18 6.13 2.77 -0.79
N ILE A 19 7.02 3.63 -1.30
CA ILE A 19 7.09 5.04 -0.89
C ILE A 19 5.77 5.75 -1.18
N THR A 20 5.26 5.58 -2.41
CA THR A 20 3.98 6.18 -2.82
C THR A 20 2.81 5.63 -2.01
N GLY A 21 2.80 4.33 -1.69
CA GLY A 21 1.78 3.71 -0.84
C GLY A 21 1.77 4.25 0.58
N ILE A 22 2.94 4.42 1.21
CA ILE A 22 3.05 4.99 2.56
C ILE A 22 2.54 6.43 2.59
N ILE A 23 2.98 7.26 1.63
CA ILE A 23 2.56 8.66 1.54
C ILE A 23 1.04 8.75 1.30
N SER A 24 0.53 7.93 0.39
CA SER A 24 -0.91 7.81 0.07
C SER A 24 -1.74 7.39 1.29
N GLY A 25 -1.28 6.38 2.04
CA GLY A 25 -1.94 5.93 3.27
C GLY A 25 -1.92 6.97 4.37
N LEU A 26 -0.81 7.68 4.56
CA LEU A 26 -0.70 8.80 5.50
C LEU A 26 -1.56 10.00 5.11
N ALA A 27 -1.71 10.27 3.81
CA ALA A 27 -2.60 11.33 3.33
C ALA A 27 -4.07 10.94 3.54
N ALA A 28 -4.42 9.67 3.29
CA ALA A 28 -5.77 9.14 3.44
C ALA A 28 -6.28 9.17 4.88
N THR A 29 -5.40 9.18 5.89
CA THR A 29 -5.80 9.32 7.30
C THR A 29 -6.24 10.74 7.65
N LYS A 30 -5.83 11.74 6.85
CA LYS A 30 -6.15 13.15 7.08
C LYS A 30 -7.27 13.67 6.18
N VAL A 31 -7.39 13.12 4.97
CA VAL A 31 -8.34 13.56 3.95
C VAL A 31 -8.89 12.33 3.22
N GLU A 32 -10.21 12.22 3.04
CA GLU A 32 -10.85 11.07 2.38
C GLU A 32 -10.26 10.75 1.00
N TYR A 33 -9.89 11.78 0.24
CA TYR A 33 -9.30 11.66 -1.10
C TYR A 33 -7.76 11.64 -1.10
N GLY A 34 -7.11 11.53 0.07
CA GLY A 34 -5.66 11.53 0.19
C GLY A 34 -4.96 10.42 -0.60
N TRP A 35 -5.66 9.33 -0.88
CA TRP A 35 -5.17 8.24 -1.72
C TRP A 35 -4.91 8.65 -3.18
N LEU A 36 -5.61 9.67 -3.70
CA LEU A 36 -5.37 10.19 -5.06
C LEU A 36 -3.97 10.77 -5.23
N LEU A 37 -3.34 11.20 -4.12
CA LEU A 37 -1.97 11.70 -4.16
C LEU A 37 -0.98 10.61 -4.60
N GLY A 38 -1.22 9.34 -4.22
CA GLY A 38 -0.44 8.21 -4.71
C GLY A 38 -0.55 8.01 -6.23
N ILE A 39 -1.75 8.21 -6.80
CA ILE A 39 -1.96 8.15 -8.25
C ILE A 39 -1.22 9.29 -8.95
N ALA A 40 -1.22 10.51 -8.39
CA ALA A 40 -0.43 11.60 -8.95
C ALA A 40 1.07 11.26 -8.99
N MET A 41 1.57 10.55 -7.97
CA MET A 41 2.98 10.12 -7.92
C MET A 41 3.32 8.99 -8.92
N TYR A 42 2.34 8.25 -9.43
CA TYR A 42 2.56 7.27 -10.50
C TYR A 42 3.08 7.92 -11.78
N PHE A 43 2.59 9.11 -12.12
CA PHE A 43 3.03 9.84 -13.31
C PHE A 43 4.48 10.31 -13.25
N VAL A 44 5.14 10.16 -12.10
CA VAL A 44 6.55 10.52 -11.87
C VAL A 44 7.44 9.26 -11.81
N VAL A 45 6.87 8.06 -11.95
CA VAL A 45 7.61 6.77 -11.93
C VAL A 45 8.70 6.73 -12.99
N ASP A 46 8.41 7.19 -14.21
CA ASP A 46 9.35 7.21 -15.32
C ASP A 46 10.61 8.02 -14.97
N ARG A 47 10.43 9.22 -14.40
CA ARG A 47 11.51 10.09 -13.94
C ARG A 47 12.28 9.49 -12.79
N PHE A 48 11.59 8.89 -11.82
CA PHE A 48 12.23 8.25 -10.67
C PHE A 48 13.08 7.05 -11.09
N VAL A 49 12.54 6.17 -11.94
CA VAL A 49 13.25 4.99 -12.44
C VAL A 49 14.48 5.40 -13.25
N MET A 50 14.38 6.42 -14.12
CA MET A 50 15.53 6.92 -14.87
C MET A 50 16.59 7.62 -14.02
N ALA A 51 16.19 8.26 -12.92
CA ALA A 51 17.13 8.87 -11.99
C ALA A 51 17.96 7.81 -11.24
N VAL A 52 17.35 6.66 -10.93
CA VAL A 52 17.99 5.56 -10.18
C VAL A 52 18.75 4.59 -11.12
N ILE A 53 18.21 4.32 -12.31
CA ILE A 53 18.75 3.37 -13.28
C ILE A 53 19.01 4.07 -14.61
N LYS A 54 20.29 4.25 -14.95
CA LYS A 54 20.72 4.85 -16.22
C LYS A 54 20.58 3.91 -17.42
N GLU A 55 20.55 2.60 -17.20
CA GLU A 55 20.43 1.57 -18.25
C GLU A 55 19.08 0.87 -18.13
N LEU A 56 18.16 1.16 -19.07
CA LEU A 56 16.92 0.42 -19.17
C LEU A 56 17.16 -0.97 -19.80
N PRO A 57 16.39 -2.01 -19.39
CA PRO A 57 16.44 -3.29 -20.07
C PRO A 57 16.06 -3.14 -21.55
N PRO A 58 16.67 -3.92 -22.47
CA PRO A 58 16.50 -3.77 -23.92
C PRO A 58 15.07 -4.01 -24.40
N GLU A 59 14.20 -4.59 -23.57
CA GLU A 59 12.78 -4.82 -23.84
C GLU A 59 11.92 -3.55 -23.75
N ILE A 60 12.48 -2.42 -23.28
CA ILE A 60 11.76 -1.15 -23.13
C ILE A 60 12.32 -0.16 -24.16
N PRO A 61 11.70 -0.07 -25.36
CA PRO A 61 12.21 0.79 -26.43
C PRO A 61 11.99 2.29 -26.16
N GLU A 62 11.05 2.65 -25.29
CA GLU A 62 10.67 4.04 -25.01
C GLU A 62 10.44 4.30 -23.51
N GLN A 63 10.77 5.52 -23.04
CA GLN A 63 10.54 5.94 -21.65
C GLN A 63 9.08 5.76 -21.20
N ARG A 64 8.11 5.99 -22.09
CA ARG A 64 6.69 5.81 -21.77
C ARG A 64 6.28 4.34 -21.61
N ALA A 65 7.02 3.40 -22.19
CA ALA A 65 6.77 1.97 -22.01
C ALA A 65 7.12 1.51 -20.58
N VAL A 66 7.96 2.27 -19.86
CA VAL A 66 8.23 2.05 -18.42
C VAL A 66 6.95 2.09 -17.62
N LEU A 67 6.08 3.08 -17.86
CA LEU A 67 4.82 3.22 -17.11
C LEU A 67 3.96 1.96 -17.27
N LYS A 68 3.73 1.48 -18.51
CA LYS A 68 2.90 0.30 -18.77
C LYS A 68 3.46 -0.97 -18.11
N LYS A 69 4.78 -1.18 -18.20
CA LYS A 69 5.42 -2.38 -17.64
C LYS A 69 5.52 -2.32 -16.11
N ALA A 70 5.78 -1.13 -15.56
CA ALA A 70 5.83 -0.89 -14.13
C ALA A 70 4.45 -0.82 -13.48
N PHE A 71 3.37 -0.59 -14.25
CA PHE A 71 2.02 -0.33 -13.73
C PHE A 71 1.57 -1.38 -12.72
N TRP A 72 1.61 -2.66 -13.10
CA TRP A 72 1.11 -3.74 -12.23
C TRP A 72 1.97 -3.92 -10.98
N GLY A 73 3.29 -3.88 -11.12
CA GLY A 73 4.20 -3.98 -9.99
C GLY A 73 4.04 -2.80 -9.02
N TRP A 74 3.94 -1.59 -9.56
CA TRP A 74 3.70 -0.39 -8.79
C TRP A 74 2.32 -0.40 -8.12
N LEU A 75 1.26 -0.70 -8.87
CA LEU A 75 -0.14 -0.65 -8.41
C LEU A 75 -0.37 -1.59 -7.22
N LEU A 76 0.14 -2.82 -7.30
CA LEU A 76 -0.01 -3.81 -6.23
C LEU A 76 0.70 -3.35 -4.95
N PHE A 77 1.93 -2.86 -5.07
CA PHE A 77 2.68 -2.34 -3.93
C PHE A 77 2.04 -1.07 -3.36
N TRP A 78 1.62 -0.15 -4.22
CA TRP A 78 0.95 1.09 -3.83
C TRP A 78 -0.35 0.82 -3.07
N LEU A 79 -1.23 -0.05 -3.58
CA LEU A 79 -2.48 -0.42 -2.89
C LEU A 79 -2.21 -1.11 -1.55
N TYR A 80 -1.30 -2.10 -1.55
CA TYR A 80 -0.96 -2.84 -0.34
C TYR A 80 -0.46 -1.92 0.76
N PHE A 81 0.55 -1.08 0.46
CA PHE A 81 1.11 -0.17 1.45
C PHE A 81 0.16 0.96 1.82
N THR A 82 -0.70 1.44 0.90
CA THR A 82 -1.73 2.42 1.24
C THR A 82 -2.68 1.88 2.30
N MET A 83 -3.24 0.68 2.10
CA MET A 83 -4.15 0.06 3.08
C MET A 83 -3.45 -0.29 4.39
N LEU A 84 -2.22 -0.83 4.32
CA LEU A 84 -1.45 -1.17 5.51
C LEU A 84 -1.18 0.07 6.36
N THR A 85 -0.64 1.13 5.74
CA THR A 85 -0.33 2.37 6.44
C THR A 85 -1.59 3.04 6.97
N TYR A 86 -2.67 3.08 6.19
CA TYR A 86 -3.96 3.60 6.66
C TYR A 86 -4.46 2.83 7.89
N SER A 87 -4.47 1.50 7.85
CA SER A 87 -4.97 0.65 8.94
C SER A 87 -4.16 0.80 10.23
N ILE A 88 -2.83 0.90 10.12
CA ILE A 88 -1.94 1.14 11.26
C ILE A 88 -2.24 2.49 11.91
N MET A 89 -2.48 3.52 11.09
CA MET A 89 -2.64 4.90 11.56
C MET A 89 -4.01 5.17 12.19
N ILE A 90 -5.08 4.54 11.71
CA ILE A 90 -6.42 4.71 12.29
C ILE A 90 -6.64 3.90 13.57
N GLN A 91 -5.64 3.13 14.02
CA GLN A 91 -5.73 2.25 15.19
C GLN A 91 -7.04 1.44 15.20
N PHE A 92 -7.31 0.75 14.09
CA PHE A 92 -8.59 0.09 13.85
C PHE A 92 -9.01 -0.77 15.05
N THR A 93 -10.06 -0.36 15.74
CA THR A 93 -10.70 -1.15 16.79
C THR A 93 -11.88 -1.89 16.18
N PRO A 94 -11.90 -3.23 16.20
CA PRO A 94 -13.03 -3.97 15.67
C PRO A 94 -14.28 -3.67 16.52
N GLN A 95 -15.42 -3.52 15.86
CA GLN A 95 -16.72 -3.36 16.52
C GLN A 95 -17.32 -4.74 16.77
N CYS A 96 -17.78 -4.99 17.99
CA CYS A 96 -18.45 -6.24 18.35
C CYS A 96 -19.95 -6.08 18.11
N TYR A 97 -20.37 -6.28 16.85
CA TYR A 97 -21.74 -6.01 16.40
C TYR A 97 -22.83 -6.90 17.02
N SER A 98 -22.48 -8.08 17.55
CA SER A 98 -23.46 -9.03 18.07
C SER A 98 -22.87 -9.93 19.16
N ASN A 99 -23.69 -10.23 20.16
CA ASN A 99 -23.37 -11.14 21.26
C ASN A 99 -23.15 -12.59 20.80
N GLN A 100 -23.62 -12.93 19.59
CA GLN A 100 -23.42 -14.23 18.95
C GLN A 100 -22.13 -14.28 18.11
N SER A 101 -21.49 -13.14 17.87
CA SER A 101 -20.26 -13.10 17.06
C SER A 101 -19.11 -13.77 17.81
N LEU A 102 -18.29 -14.51 17.05
CA LEU A 102 -17.11 -15.22 17.56
C LEU A 102 -16.14 -14.26 18.28
N LEU A 103 -15.99 -13.05 17.74
CA LEU A 103 -15.15 -12.01 18.34
C LEU A 103 -15.69 -11.57 19.71
N TYR A 104 -17.00 -11.31 19.83
CA TYR A 104 -17.61 -10.97 21.11
C TYR A 104 -17.38 -12.08 22.15
N GLN A 105 -17.66 -13.34 21.78
CA GLN A 105 -17.48 -14.48 22.68
C GLN A 105 -16.02 -14.64 23.12
N MET A 106 -15.04 -14.47 22.22
CA MET A 106 -13.61 -14.56 22.55
C MET A 106 -13.14 -13.44 23.47
N VAL A 107 -13.66 -12.23 23.31
CA VAL A 107 -13.33 -11.07 24.15
C VAL A 107 -13.99 -11.20 25.52
N THR A 108 -15.27 -11.55 25.60
CA THR A 108 -15.99 -11.68 26.88
C THR A 108 -15.58 -12.90 27.70
N SER A 109 -15.14 -13.98 27.04
CA SER A 109 -14.62 -15.18 27.72
C SER A 109 -13.19 -15.01 28.25
N GLY A 110 -12.53 -13.87 27.97
CA GLY A 110 -11.17 -13.59 28.42
C GLY A 110 -10.07 -14.29 27.62
N ASN A 111 -10.40 -14.96 26.52
CA ASN A 111 -9.44 -15.62 25.64
C ASN A 111 -8.69 -14.64 24.71
N ALA A 112 -9.27 -13.47 24.44
CA ALA A 112 -8.66 -12.44 23.60
C ALA A 112 -8.71 -11.07 24.27
N THR A 113 -7.59 -10.36 24.31
CA THR A 113 -7.45 -9.01 24.88
C THR A 113 -7.67 -7.90 23.86
N VAL A 114 -8.39 -8.19 22.77
CA VAL A 114 -8.65 -7.21 21.71
C VAL A 114 -9.67 -6.18 22.23
N PRO A 115 -9.33 -4.88 22.25
CA PRO A 115 -10.28 -3.84 22.64
C PRO A 115 -11.37 -3.78 21.57
N CYS A 116 -12.53 -4.36 21.89
CA CYS A 116 -13.71 -4.35 21.04
C CYS A 116 -14.69 -3.34 21.62
N ASN A 117 -15.16 -2.39 20.80
CA ASN A 117 -16.18 -1.47 21.25
C ASN A 117 -17.51 -2.24 21.33
N VAL A 118 -17.97 -2.51 22.56
CA VAL A 118 -19.26 -3.15 22.84
C VAL A 118 -20.32 -2.06 22.86
N THR A 119 -20.82 -1.68 21.69
CA THR A 119 -22.06 -0.91 21.62
C THR A 119 -23.20 -1.82 22.08
N PRO A 120 -23.94 -1.48 23.16
CA PRO A 120 -25.11 -2.25 23.53
C PRO A 120 -26.11 -2.14 22.39
N VAL A 121 -26.36 -3.26 21.72
CA VAL A 121 -27.48 -3.38 20.79
C VAL A 121 -28.73 -3.35 21.66
N GLY A 122 -29.43 -2.21 21.64
CA GLY A 122 -30.76 -2.06 22.26
C GLY A 122 -31.79 -2.93 21.55
#